data_AF-A0A533B8Z2-F1
#
_entry.id   AF-A0A533B8Z2-F1
#
_cell.length_a   1.000
_cell.length_b   1.000
_cell.length_c   1.000
_cell.angle_alpha   90.00
_cell.angle_beta   90.00
_cell.angle_gamma   90.00
#
_symmetry.space_group_name_H-M   'P 1'
#
loop_
_entity.id
_entity.type
_entity.pdbx_description
1 polymer ?
#
loop_
_entity_poly.entity_id
_entity_poly.type
_entity_poly.pdbx_seq_one_letter_code
_entity_poly.pdbx_strand_id
1 'polypeptide(L)' 'MKRRFGWEFNGVRQHEPYFENFVKRLDSLRKKSALYEKLWQDFGPHSTWERGFMGAAACRGIGWLVPTCDPLTGRLFNV' A
#
# COMPACT_ATOMS: atom_id res chain seq x y z
N MET A 1 -6.59 30.42 2.61
CA MET A 1 -7.78 29.54 2.66
C MET A 1 -7.50 28.07 2.32
N LYS A 2 -6.51 27.70 1.49
CA LYS A 2 -6.26 26.29 1.09
C LYS A 2 -5.32 25.47 1.99
N ARG A 3 -4.73 26.05 3.05
CA ARG A 3 -3.66 25.41 3.84
C ARG A 3 -4.07 24.07 4.48
N ARG A 4 -5.35 23.91 4.86
CA ARG A 4 -5.86 22.70 5.52
C ARG A 4 -6.61 21.75 4.59
N PHE A 5 -6.94 22.17 3.38
CA PHE A 5 -7.77 21.37 2.47
C PHE A 5 -7.15 19.99 2.19
N GLY A 6 -5.84 19.94 1.90
CA GLY A 6 -5.16 18.67 1.68
C GLY A 6 -5.20 17.74 2.91
N TRP A 7 -5.12 18.29 4.13
CA TRP A 7 -5.22 17.51 5.36
C TRP A 7 -6.63 16.98 5.58
N GLU A 8 -7.65 17.83 5.44
CA GLU A 8 -9.04 17.47 5.70
C GLU A 8 -9.59 16.53 4.62
N PHE A 9 -9.37 16.85 3.34
CA PHE A 9 -9.86 16.05 2.21
C PHE A 9 -9.14 14.71 2.11
N ASN A 10 -7.80 14.69 2.12
CA ASN A 10 -7.08 13.41 2.08
C ASN A 10 -7.30 12.63 3.37
N GLY A 11 -7.47 13.31 4.50
CA GLY A 11 -7.88 12.71 5.76
C GLY A 11 -9.12 11.83 5.56
N VAL A 12 -10.20 12.36 4.98
CA VAL A 12 -11.41 11.55 4.71
C VAL A 12 -11.17 10.53 3.58
N ARG A 13 -10.60 10.96 2.46
CA ARG A 13 -10.47 10.13 1.26
C ARG A 13 -9.61 8.89 1.46
N GLN A 14 -8.56 8.96 2.29
CA GLN A 14 -7.69 7.81 2.56
C GLN A 14 -8.31 6.78 3.52
N HIS A 15 -9.31 7.18 4.32
CA HIS A 15 -10.03 6.23 5.16
C HIS A 15 -10.93 5.30 4.33
N GLU A 16 -11.42 5.74 3.17
CA GLU A 16 -12.23 4.89 2.28
C GLU A 16 -11.49 3.60 1.86
N PRO A 17 -10.33 3.65 1.17
CA PRO A 17 -9.60 2.44 0.81
C PRO A 17 -9.04 1.71 2.05
N TYR A 18 -8.74 2.42 3.13
CA TYR A 18 -8.30 1.78 4.38
C TYR A 18 -9.36 0.82 4.93
N PHE A 19 -10.61 1.26 5.04
CA PHE A 19 -11.69 0.41 5.52
C PHE A 19 -12.14 -0.62 4.48
N GLU A 20 -12.04 -0.31 3.19
CA GLU A 20 -12.31 -1.27 2.11
C GLU A 20 -11.38 -2.49 2.17
N ASN A 21 -10.14 -2.31 2.65
CA ASN A 21 -9.20 -3.40 2.83
C ASN A 21 -9.58 -4.38 3.97
N PHE A 22 -10.57 -4.06 4.81
CA PHE A 22 -10.97 -4.93 5.91
C PHE A 22 -11.97 -6.00 5.47
N VAL A 23 -11.59 -7.25 5.70
CA VAL A 23 -12.40 -8.45 5.40
C VAL A 23 -12.61 -9.27 6.67
N LYS A 24 -13.78 -9.92 6.80
CA LYS A 24 -14.09 -10.77 7.96
C LYS A 24 -13.16 -11.98 8.09
N ARG A 25 -12.66 -12.49 6.97
CA ARG A 25 -11.68 -13.58 6.91
C ARG A 25 -10.57 -13.15 5.96
N LEU A 26 -9.34 -13.17 6.47
CA LEU A 26 -8.17 -12.94 5.65
C LEU A 26 -7.79 -14.25 4.94
N ASP A 27 -7.84 -14.26 3.62
CA ASP A 27 -7.29 -15.34 2.82
C ASP A 27 -5.81 -15.05 2.52
N SER A 28 -4.98 -16.09 2.46
CA SER A 28 -3.58 -15.91 2.10
C SER A 28 -3.44 -15.41 0.67
N LEU A 29 -2.43 -14.58 0.43
CA LEU A 29 -2.13 -14.10 -0.91
C LEU A 29 -1.86 -15.30 -1.83
N ARG A 30 -2.73 -15.48 -2.82
CA ARG A 30 -2.63 -16.61 -3.74
C ARG A 30 -1.33 -16.51 -4.53
N LYS A 31 -0.46 -17.52 -4.39
CA LYS A 31 0.86 -17.58 -5.06
C LYS A 31 0.80 -17.53 -6.59
N LYS A 32 -0.37 -17.80 -7.18
CA LYS A 32 -0.67 -17.74 -8.62
C LYS A 32 -1.59 -16.57 -8.96
N SER A 33 -1.44 -15.44 -8.25
CA SER A 33 -2.15 -14.20 -8.57
C SER A 33 -1.21 -13.27 -9.31
N ALA A 34 -1.74 -12.43 -10.20
CA ALA A 34 -0.95 -11.43 -10.91
C ALA A 34 -0.21 -10.50 -9.93
N LEU A 35 -0.82 -10.17 -8.78
CA LEU A 35 -0.20 -9.39 -7.73
C LEU A 35 1.02 -10.11 -7.12
N TYR A 36 0.90 -11.41 -6.80
CA TYR A 36 2.03 -12.16 -6.24
C TYR A 36 3.21 -12.23 -7.21
N GLU A 37 2.93 -12.49 -8.49
CA GLU A 37 3.94 -12.51 -9.54
C GLU A 37 4.61 -11.14 -9.71
N LYS A 38 3.82 -10.06 -9.65
CA LYS A 38 4.35 -8.71 -9.78
C LYS A 38 5.19 -8.28 -8.58
N LEU A 39 4.75 -8.62 -7.37
CA LEU A 39 5.55 -8.43 -6.14
C LEU A 39 6.88 -9.18 -6.25
N TRP A 40 6.86 -10.41 -6.78
CA TRP A 40 8.08 -11.16 -7.02
C TRP A 40 9.03 -10.48 -8.01
N GLN A 41 8.49 -9.96 -9.12
CA GLN A 41 9.29 -9.26 -10.13
C GLN A 41 9.92 -7.97 -9.60
N ASP A 42 9.17 -7.18 -8.82
CA ASP A 42 9.62 -5.84 -8.41
C ASP A 42 10.43 -5.84 -7.11
N PHE A 43 10.19 -6.80 -6.20
CA PHE A 43 10.80 -6.87 -4.87
C PHE A 43 11.49 -8.20 -4.54
N GLY A 44 11.35 -9.22 -5.38
CA GLY A 44 11.80 -10.58 -5.10
C GLY A 44 10.87 -11.31 -4.11
N PRO A 45 11.40 -12.14 -3.20
CA PRO A 45 10.56 -12.89 -2.27
C PRO A 45 9.53 -12.01 -1.53
N HIS A 46 8.30 -12.52 -1.36
CA HIS A 46 7.23 -11.79 -0.66
C HIS A 46 7.67 -11.26 0.71
N SER A 47 8.45 -12.04 1.46
CA SER A 47 8.99 -11.63 2.76
C SER A 47 9.93 -10.42 2.69
N THR A 48 10.62 -10.23 1.55
CA THR A 48 11.44 -9.04 1.31
C THR A 48 10.56 -7.81 1.14
N TRP A 49 9.51 -7.89 0.33
CA TRP A 49 8.53 -6.81 0.19
C TRP A 49 7.84 -6.50 1.53
N GLU A 50 7.33 -7.52 2.21
CA GLU A 50 6.60 -7.38 3.47
C GLU A 50 7.46 -6.72 4.56
N ARG A 51 8.72 -7.14 4.71
CA ARG A 51 9.66 -6.50 5.64
C ARG A 51 9.92 -5.03 5.27
N GLY A 52 10.09 -4.73 3.97
CA GLY A 52 10.27 -3.36 3.50
C GLY A 52 9.04 -2.49 3.74
N PHE A 53 7.84 -3.03 3.47
CA PHE A 53 6.56 -2.38 3.69
C PHE A 53 6.35 -2.07 5.17
N MET A 54 6.51 -3.07 6.05
CA MET A 54 6.38 -2.88 7.50
C MET A 54 7.45 -1.94 8.07
N GLY A 55 8.67 -1.96 7.51
CA GLY A 55 9.73 -1.01 7.87
C GLY A 55 9.35 0.44 7.54
N ALA A 56 8.78 0.68 6.36
CA ALA A 56 8.27 2.01 5.98
C ALA A 56 7.05 2.43 6.83
N ALA A 57 6.16 1.48 7.15
CA ALA A 57 4.98 1.75 7.98
C ALA A 57 5.34 2.13 9.42
N ALA A 58 6.51 1.69 9.90
CA ALA A 58 7.04 2.00 11.23
C ALA A 58 7.75 3.36 11.31
N CYS A 59 7.85 4.11 10.22
CA CYS A 59 8.44 5.45 10.22
C CYS A 59 7.66 6.40 11.15
N ARG A 60 8.38 7.27 11.88
CA ARG A 60 7.77 8.23 12.81
C ARG A 60 6.99 9.32 12.07
N GLY A 61 5.78 9.59 12.53
CA GLY A 61 4.92 10.67 12.05
C GLY A 61 3.46 10.23 11.94
N ILE A 62 2.58 11.17 11.62
CA ILE A 62 1.21 10.86 11.22
C ILE A 62 1.19 10.77 9.70
N GLY A 63 0.75 9.64 9.16
CA GLY A 63 0.74 9.42 7.72
C GLY A 63 0.07 8.11 7.32
N TRP A 64 0.19 7.78 6.04
CA TRP A 64 -0.33 6.58 5.41
C TRP A 64 0.82 5.90 4.66
N LEU A 65 0.73 4.58 4.50
CA LEU A 65 1.56 3.81 3.58
C LEU A 65 0.66 3.02 2.65
N VAL A 66 0.91 3.12 1.36
CA VAL A 66 0.12 2.48 0.31
C VAL A 66 1.06 1.73 -0.64
N PRO A 67 0.82 0.43 -0.89
CA PRO A 67 1.43 -0.24 -2.02
C PRO A 67 0.71 0.21 -3.30
N THR A 68 1.41 0.87 -4.19
CA THR A 68 0.86 1.45 -5.43
C THR A 68 1.57 0.91 -6.66
N CYS A 69 0.93 1.06 -7.82
CA CYS A 69 1.49 0.72 -9.13
C CYS A 69 1.63 2.01 -9.94
N ASP A 70 2.82 2.26 -10.48
CA ASP A 70 3.01 3.33 -11.45
C ASP A 70 2.32 2.95 -12.77
N PRO A 71 1.33 3.74 -13.25
CA PRO A 71 0.62 3.42 -14.47
C PRO A 71 1.49 3.50 -15.74
N LEU A 72 2.63 4.20 -15.70
CA LEU A 72 3.51 4.33 -16.86
C LEU A 72 4.46 3.16 -17.01
N THR A 73 5.09 2.74 -15.91
CA THR A 73 6.08 1.65 -15.92
C THR A 73 5.50 0.30 -15.48
N GLY A 74 4.30 0.30 -14.89
CA GLY A 74 3.70 -0.86 -14.25
C GLY A 74 4.43 -1.30 -12.98
N ARG A 75 5.42 -0.55 -12.49
CA ARG A 75 6.25 -0.94 -11.34
C ARG A 75 5.50 -0.68 -10.02
N LEU A 76 5.63 -1.60 -9.08
CA LEU A 76 5.12 -1.45 -7.73
C LEU A 76 6.05 -0.63 -6.82
N PHE A 77 5.45 0.18 -5.96
CA PHE A 77 6.13 1.01 -4.97
C PHE A 77 5.39 1.01 -3.64
N ASN A 78 6.13 1.27 -2.56
CA ASN A 78 5.58 1.55 -1.24
C ASN A 78 5.74 3.05 -0.98
N VAL A 79 4.63 3.79 -0.84
CA VAL A 79 4.62 5.26 -0.71
C VAL A 79 3.74 5.75 0.42
#